data_AF-A0A1G9CHC7-F1
#
_entry.id   AF-A0A1G9CHC7-F1
#
_cell.length_a   1.000
_cell.length_b   1.000
_cell.length_c   1.000
_cell.angle_alpha   90.00
_cell.angle_beta   90.00
_cell.angle_gamma   90.00
#
_symmetry.space_group_name_H-M   'P 1'
#
loop_
_entity.id
_entity.type
_entity.pdbx_description
1 polymer ?
#
loop_
_entity_poly.entity_id
_entity_poly.type
_entity_poly.pdbx_seq_one_letter_code
_entity_poly.pdbx_strand_id
1 'polypeptide(L)'
;MQVELVGCIVKRGQGDTCLKMAAKEGVNGGTVIRGEGTVQGRVLNKLGLDKVRKEIAVFISDESTAQTAMMHIADTMGMTRKNKGICFRLPLAGAMGLVKQQGANQSEQIDPADSQGFDQEWNQGKNEGIDTKEPDNMFQAIVVITKEGQSEIVMEAAQAAGAQGGTVIQAHGAGGYETKKVFNMEIEPEKDMVLIISSKDQTKAITTEINKVLGLEKPNSGILFVADLSETIGVI
;
A
#
# COMPACT_ATOMS: atom_id res chain seq x y z
N MET A 1 -6.87 2.60 15.84
CA MET A 1 -5.98 1.45 15.55
C MET A 1 -4.88 1.95 14.63
N GLN A 2 -3.62 1.83 15.03
CA GLN A 2 -2.49 2.28 14.19
C GLN A 2 -2.23 1.23 13.10
N VAL A 3 -2.19 1.69 11.85
CA VAL A 3 -1.91 0.85 10.68
C VAL A 3 -0.59 1.27 10.05
N GLU A 4 0.12 0.30 9.49
CA GLU A 4 1.43 0.52 8.88
C GLU A 4 1.49 -0.12 7.50
N LEU A 5 2.22 0.53 6.60
CA LEU A 5 2.67 -0.05 5.35
C LEU A 5 3.99 -0.79 5.60
N VAL A 6 4.07 -2.05 5.20
CA VAL A 6 5.34 -2.78 5.09
C VAL A 6 5.77 -2.78 3.63
N GLY A 7 7.02 -2.40 3.37
CA GLY A 7 7.64 -2.49 2.06
C GLY A 7 8.85 -3.41 2.06
N CYS A 8 8.90 -4.36 1.13
CA CYS A 8 9.99 -5.32 0.94
C CYS A 8 10.61 -5.15 -0.45
N ILE A 9 11.80 -4.56 -0.52
CA ILE A 9 12.60 -4.40 -1.75
C ILE A 9 13.43 -5.67 -1.96
N VAL A 10 13.12 -6.44 -2.99
CA VAL A 10 13.69 -7.77 -3.26
C VAL A 10 14.12 -7.93 -4.72
N LYS A 11 14.77 -9.04 -5.06
CA LYS A 11 15.09 -9.33 -6.47
C LYS A 11 13.81 -9.65 -7.22
N ARG A 12 13.83 -9.46 -8.54
CA ARG A 12 12.72 -9.86 -9.42
C ARG A 12 12.32 -11.33 -9.18
N GLY A 13 11.02 -11.59 -9.16
CA GLY A 13 10.41 -12.89 -8.87
C GLY A 13 10.33 -13.25 -7.39
N GLN A 14 10.70 -12.34 -6.48
CA GLN A 14 10.63 -12.59 -5.04
C GLN A 14 9.51 -11.79 -4.35
N GLY A 15 8.91 -10.80 -5.02
CA GLY A 15 7.85 -9.96 -4.43
C GLY A 15 6.64 -10.77 -4.00
N ASP A 16 6.13 -11.64 -4.88
CA ASP A 16 5.03 -12.55 -4.56
C ASP A 16 5.38 -13.53 -3.42
N THR A 17 6.65 -13.95 -3.33
CA THR A 17 7.09 -14.78 -2.20
C THR A 17 6.97 -14.01 -0.88
N CYS A 18 7.32 -12.72 -0.83
CA CYS A 18 7.10 -11.89 0.37
C CYS A 18 5.62 -11.83 0.74
N LEU A 19 4.73 -11.65 -0.23
CA LEU A 19 3.29 -11.57 0.02
C LEU A 19 2.70 -12.92 0.46
N LYS A 20 3.16 -14.03 -0.11
CA LYS A 20 2.80 -15.39 0.34
C LYS A 20 3.26 -15.68 1.77
N MET A 21 4.41 -15.15 2.21
CA MET A 21 4.86 -15.25 3.60
C MET A 21 4.01 -14.36 4.51
N ALA A 22 3.77 -13.11 4.12
CA ALA A 22 2.93 -12.16 4.86
C ALA A 22 1.52 -12.73 5.10
N ALA A 23 0.93 -13.37 4.09
CA ALA A 23 -0.39 -13.98 4.19
C ALA A 23 -0.49 -15.08 5.27
N LYS A 24 0.62 -15.80 5.55
CA LYS A 24 0.66 -16.79 6.64
C LYS A 24 0.58 -16.16 8.02
N GLU A 25 1.00 -14.90 8.13
CA GLU A 25 0.94 -14.12 9.36
C GLU A 25 -0.35 -13.28 9.48
N GLY A 26 -1.33 -13.48 8.59
CA GLY A 26 -2.65 -12.83 8.67
C GLY A 26 -2.85 -11.61 7.77
N VAL A 27 -1.89 -11.30 6.87
CA VAL A 27 -2.01 -10.20 5.91
C VAL A 27 -2.97 -10.57 4.77
N ASN A 28 -3.95 -9.69 4.48
CA ASN A 28 -5.07 -10.00 3.57
C ASN A 28 -4.88 -9.56 2.12
N GLY A 29 -3.66 -9.14 1.77
CA GLY A 29 -3.31 -8.80 0.40
C GLY A 29 -2.09 -7.91 0.35
N GLY A 30 -1.58 -7.73 -0.86
CA GLY A 30 -0.49 -6.80 -1.12
C GLY A 30 -0.35 -6.54 -2.61
N THR A 31 0.63 -5.72 -2.93
CA THR A 31 0.92 -5.29 -4.30
C THR A 31 2.42 -5.34 -4.52
N VAL A 32 2.83 -5.81 -5.68
CA VAL A 32 4.21 -5.85 -6.13
C VAL A 32 4.39 -4.77 -7.19
N ILE A 33 5.36 -3.90 -6.96
CA ILE A 33 5.73 -2.82 -7.87
C ILE A 33 7.09 -3.18 -8.47
N ARG A 34 7.23 -2.99 -9.79
CA ARG A 34 8.52 -3.22 -10.48
C ARG A 34 9.45 -2.02 -10.26
N GLY A 35 10.73 -2.29 -10.03
CA GLY A 35 11.75 -1.26 -9.87
C GLY A 35 13.09 -1.64 -10.47
N GLU A 36 14.01 -0.69 -10.53
CA GLU A 36 15.40 -0.92 -10.94
C GLU A 36 16.33 -0.66 -9.75
N GLY A 37 17.23 -1.60 -9.49
CA GLY A 37 18.27 -1.51 -8.49
C GLY A 37 19.51 -0.85 -9.07
N THR A 38 20.05 0.10 -8.32
CA THR A 38 21.18 0.96 -8.74
C THR A 38 22.51 0.57 -8.10
N VAL A 39 22.52 -0.47 -7.25
CA VAL A 39 23.71 -0.90 -6.51
C VAL A 39 24.76 -1.47 -7.46
N GLN A 40 25.85 -0.71 -7.65
CA GLN A 40 26.91 -1.01 -8.60
C GLN A 40 27.82 -2.15 -8.11
N GLY A 41 27.82 -3.26 -8.83
CA GLY A 41 28.85 -4.30 -8.71
C GLY A 41 29.99 -4.04 -9.70
N ARG A 42 31.24 -3.91 -9.21
CA ARG A 42 32.47 -3.64 -10.02
C ARG A 42 32.67 -4.54 -11.26
N VAL A 43 32.04 -5.72 -11.33
CA VAL A 43 32.17 -6.68 -12.44
C VAL A 43 31.06 -6.56 -13.50
N LEU A 44 29.84 -6.12 -13.12
CA LEU A 44 28.69 -6.03 -14.05
C LEU A 44 28.80 -4.89 -15.06
N ASN A 45 29.56 -3.84 -14.75
CA ASN A 45 29.80 -2.70 -15.64
C ASN A 45 30.54 -3.09 -16.93
N LYS A 46 31.39 -4.13 -16.91
CA LYS A 46 32.16 -4.55 -18.09
C LYS A 46 31.31 -5.29 -19.14
N LEU A 47 30.10 -5.74 -18.77
CA LEU A 47 29.22 -6.52 -19.63
C LEU A 47 27.91 -5.79 -20.01
N GLY A 48 27.72 -4.53 -19.60
CA GLY A 48 26.49 -3.78 -19.87
C GLY A 48 25.26 -4.36 -19.16
N LEU A 49 25.44 -5.09 -18.06
CA LEU A 49 24.39 -5.69 -17.23
C LEU A 49 24.15 -4.84 -15.98
N ASP A 50 24.14 -3.51 -16.12
CA ASP A 50 24.13 -2.52 -15.05
C ASP A 50 22.76 -2.39 -14.35
N LYS A 51 21.67 -2.76 -15.02
CA LYS A 51 20.31 -2.69 -14.47
C LYS A 51 19.87 -3.98 -13.79
N VAL A 52 19.94 -4.00 -12.46
CA VAL A 52 19.39 -5.10 -11.66
C VAL A 52 17.89 -4.87 -11.47
N ARG A 53 17.04 -5.65 -12.14
CA ARG A 53 15.59 -5.58 -11.91
C ARG A 53 15.24 -5.99 -10.46
N LYS A 54 14.44 -5.16 -9.81
CA LYS A 54 13.95 -5.31 -8.43
C LYS A 54 12.42 -5.34 -8.42
N GLU A 55 11.88 -5.81 -7.32
CA GLU A 55 10.47 -5.74 -6.99
C GLU A 55 10.32 -5.15 -5.59
N ILE A 56 9.27 -4.39 -5.38
CA ILE A 56 8.87 -3.86 -4.09
C ILE A 56 7.51 -4.47 -3.76
N ALA A 57 7.48 -5.44 -2.84
CA ALA A 57 6.23 -5.95 -2.30
C ALA A 57 5.76 -5.03 -1.17
N VAL A 58 4.53 -4.54 -1.26
CA VAL A 58 3.91 -3.68 -0.26
C VAL A 58 2.62 -4.31 0.27
N PHE A 59 2.37 -4.19 1.56
CA PHE A 59 1.13 -4.61 2.20
C PHE A 59 0.85 -3.74 3.43
N ILE A 60 -0.41 -3.72 3.86
CA ILE A 60 -0.87 -2.91 4.99
C ILE A 60 -1.53 -3.83 6.02
N SER A 61 -1.22 -3.62 7.29
CA SER A 61 -1.87 -4.31 8.40
C SER A 61 -1.83 -3.45 9.66
N ASP A 62 -2.42 -3.95 10.75
CA ASP A 62 -2.13 -3.41 12.07
C ASP A 62 -0.65 -3.61 12.43
N GLU A 63 -0.16 -2.82 13.38
CA GLU A 63 1.25 -2.78 13.81
C GLU A 63 1.79 -4.16 14.22
N SER A 64 1.01 -4.96 14.95
CA SER A 64 1.47 -6.25 15.47
C SER A 64 1.64 -7.29 14.37
N THR A 65 0.67 -7.35 13.46
CA THR A 65 0.72 -8.18 12.25
C THR A 65 1.84 -7.71 11.32
N ALA A 66 2.01 -6.39 11.15
CA ALA A 66 3.03 -5.80 10.28
C ALA A 66 4.44 -6.20 10.76
N GLN A 67 4.68 -6.07 12.06
CA GLN A 67 5.95 -6.44 12.68
C GLN A 67 6.23 -7.94 12.54
N THR A 68 5.23 -8.78 12.81
CA THR A 68 5.39 -10.25 12.76
C THR A 68 5.65 -10.73 11.33
N ALA A 69 4.88 -10.24 10.35
CA ALA A 69 5.06 -10.53 8.93
C ALA A 69 6.44 -10.08 8.42
N MET A 70 6.87 -8.87 8.77
CA MET A 70 8.17 -8.34 8.38
C MET A 70 9.32 -9.19 8.91
N MET A 71 9.28 -9.58 10.19
CA MET A 71 10.30 -10.41 10.82
C MET A 71 10.37 -11.79 10.15
N HIS A 72 9.23 -12.44 9.93
CA HIS A 72 9.18 -13.73 9.25
C HIS A 72 9.76 -13.67 7.82
N ILE A 73 9.44 -12.62 7.05
CA ILE A 73 10.02 -12.39 5.71
C ILE A 73 11.54 -12.19 5.80
N ALA A 74 11.99 -11.32 6.69
CA ALA A 74 13.40 -10.97 6.84
C ALA A 74 14.25 -12.18 7.21
N ASP A 75 13.78 -13.00 8.16
CA ASP A 75 14.46 -14.21 8.62
C ASP A 75 14.50 -15.29 7.53
N THR A 76 13.35 -15.58 6.92
CA THR A 76 13.23 -16.63 5.89
C THR A 76 14.06 -16.31 4.65
N MET A 77 14.10 -15.04 4.23
CA MET A 77 14.91 -14.60 3.09
C MET A 77 16.38 -14.31 3.47
N GLY A 78 16.70 -14.33 4.76
CA GLY A 78 18.02 -14.02 5.29
C GLY A 78 18.49 -12.61 4.93
N MET A 79 17.60 -11.63 5.07
CA MET A 79 17.81 -10.22 4.68
C MET A 79 18.81 -9.47 5.56
N THR A 80 19.19 -10.03 6.71
CA THR A 80 20.31 -9.54 7.53
C THR A 80 21.66 -9.65 6.82
N ARG A 81 21.74 -10.44 5.74
CA ARG A 81 22.95 -10.57 4.90
C ARG A 81 22.93 -9.59 3.73
N LYS A 82 24.12 -9.15 3.33
CA LYS A 82 24.31 -8.23 2.20
C LYS A 82 23.60 -8.71 0.92
N ASN A 83 22.93 -7.77 0.22
CA ASN A 83 22.29 -7.96 -1.08
C ASN A 83 21.11 -8.95 -1.11
N LYS A 84 20.46 -9.24 0.02
CA LYS A 84 19.30 -10.14 0.11
C LYS A 84 17.94 -9.46 0.11
N GLY A 85 17.91 -8.15 0.32
CA GLY A 85 16.70 -7.33 0.26
C GLY A 85 16.73 -6.25 1.33
N ILE A 86 15.68 -5.43 1.37
CA ILE A 86 15.43 -4.45 2.42
C ILE A 86 13.96 -4.58 2.79
N CYS A 87 13.64 -4.70 4.07
CA CYS A 87 12.29 -4.50 4.57
C CYS A 87 12.24 -3.20 5.36
N PHE A 88 11.17 -2.44 5.23
CA PHE A 88 10.89 -1.25 6.03
C PHE A 88 9.40 -1.20 6.41
N ARG A 89 9.09 -0.48 7.48
CA ARG A 89 7.72 -0.13 7.89
C ARG A 89 7.56 1.38 7.82
N LEU A 90 6.39 1.83 7.41
CA LEU A 90 5.99 3.24 7.37
C LEU A 90 4.66 3.36 8.09
N PRO A 91 4.57 4.13 9.20
CA PRO A 91 3.29 4.43 9.82
C PRO A 91 2.41 5.22 8.85
N LEU A 92 1.12 4.91 8.83
CA LEU A 92 0.14 5.56 7.97
C LEU A 92 -0.80 6.42 8.81
N ALA A 93 -1.20 7.57 8.24
CA ALA A 93 -2.23 8.42 8.83
C ALA A 93 -3.62 7.75 8.75
N GLY A 94 -3.84 6.88 7.76
CA GLY A 94 -5.06 6.07 7.66
C GLY A 94 -5.06 5.16 6.42
N ALA A 95 -5.99 4.20 6.41
CA ALA A 95 -6.21 3.30 5.28
C ALA A 95 -7.69 2.89 5.17
N MET A 96 -8.15 2.59 3.95
CA MET A 96 -9.49 2.12 3.59
C MET A 96 -9.38 0.93 2.63
N GLY A 97 -10.42 0.10 2.58
CA GLY A 97 -10.46 -1.10 1.74
C GLY A 97 -9.62 -2.27 2.26
N LEU A 98 -9.23 -2.23 3.55
CA LEU A 98 -8.59 -3.36 4.22
C LEU A 98 -9.66 -4.36 4.65
N VAL A 99 -9.70 -5.52 4.01
CA VAL A 99 -10.60 -6.61 4.41
C VAL A 99 -10.05 -7.26 5.69
N LYS A 100 -10.87 -7.37 6.74
CA LYS A 100 -10.53 -8.14 7.95
C LYS A 100 -10.83 -9.63 7.72
N GLN A 101 -9.98 -10.54 8.19
CA GLN A 101 -10.32 -11.96 8.22
C GLN A 101 -11.40 -12.17 9.28
N GLN A 102 -12.64 -12.38 8.84
CA GLN A 102 -13.57 -13.18 9.63
C GLN A 102 -13.29 -14.64 9.28
N GLY A 103 -12.92 -15.43 10.29
CA GLY A 103 -12.80 -16.87 10.17
C GLY A 103 -14.09 -17.45 9.58
N ALA A 104 -13.95 -18.47 8.75
CA ALA A 104 -15.07 -19.20 8.17
C ALA A 104 -15.99 -19.71 9.30
N ASN A 105 -17.07 -18.98 9.58
CA ASN A 105 -18.36 -19.42 10.15
C ASN A 105 -19.17 -18.20 10.64
N GLN A 106 -19.88 -17.52 9.74
CA GLN A 106 -21.30 -17.15 9.85
C GLN A 106 -21.63 -16.10 8.78
N SER A 107 -22.70 -16.38 8.03
CA SER A 107 -23.33 -15.41 7.14
C SER A 107 -23.97 -14.31 7.98
N GLU A 108 -23.32 -13.16 8.09
CA GLU A 108 -23.97 -11.95 8.55
C GLU A 108 -24.45 -11.13 7.36
N GLN A 109 -25.76 -10.94 7.33
CA GLN A 109 -26.47 -10.03 6.47
C GLN A 109 -26.06 -8.62 6.90
N ILE A 110 -25.20 -7.96 6.11
CA ILE A 110 -24.70 -6.62 6.43
C ILE A 110 -25.87 -5.65 6.34
N ASP A 111 -26.31 -5.12 7.48
CA ASP A 111 -27.33 -4.09 7.55
C ASP A 111 -26.77 -2.78 6.94
N PRO A 112 -27.54 -2.04 6.11
CA PRO A 112 -27.09 -0.77 5.52
C PRO A 112 -26.76 0.34 6.53
N ALA A 113 -27.01 0.10 7.83
CA ALA A 113 -26.64 0.98 8.93
C ALA A 113 -25.23 0.72 9.47
N ASP A 114 -24.62 -0.44 9.15
CA ASP A 114 -23.28 -0.84 9.61
C ASP A 114 -22.14 -0.32 8.71
N SER A 115 -22.47 0.43 7.65
CA SER A 115 -21.50 1.19 6.85
C SER A 115 -20.89 2.41 7.57
N GLN A 116 -20.98 2.49 8.90
CA GLN A 116 -20.27 3.48 9.73
C GLN A 116 -18.81 3.07 9.99
N GLY A 117 -18.09 2.70 8.93
CA GLY A 117 -16.68 2.33 8.96
C GLY A 117 -15.71 3.52 8.85
N PHE A 118 -16.09 4.75 9.23
CA PHE A 118 -15.16 5.90 9.22
C PHE A 118 -15.54 7.09 10.14
N ASP A 119 -16.60 6.97 10.96
CA ASP A 119 -17.06 8.08 11.81
C ASP A 119 -16.60 8.00 13.28
N GLN A 120 -15.96 6.90 13.71
CA GLN A 120 -15.41 6.81 15.06
C GLN A 120 -13.89 6.61 15.01
N GLU A 121 -13.21 7.72 15.33
CA GLU A 121 -11.77 7.90 15.55
C GLU A 121 -10.85 8.05 14.32
N TRP A 122 -11.11 9.07 13.50
CA TRP A 122 -9.98 9.91 13.04
C TRP A 122 -9.55 10.80 14.22
N ASN A 123 -8.76 10.24 15.14
CA ASN A 123 -8.06 11.06 16.13
C ASN A 123 -6.98 11.84 15.38
N GLN A 124 -7.22 13.13 15.13
CA GLN A 124 -6.12 14.09 15.10
C GLN A 124 -5.32 13.81 16.37
N GLY A 125 -4.09 13.30 16.24
CA GLY A 125 -3.29 12.82 17.35
C GLY A 125 -3.42 13.76 18.55
N LYS A 126 -4.01 13.28 19.64
CA LYS A 126 -3.88 13.93 20.94
C LYS A 126 -2.40 13.86 21.29
N ASN A 127 -1.69 14.96 21.11
CA ASN A 127 -0.36 15.17 21.68
C ASN A 127 -0.50 15.24 23.21
N GLU A 128 -0.53 14.08 23.86
CA GLU A 128 -0.24 14.00 25.29
C GLU A 128 1.27 13.88 25.48
N GLY A 129 1.90 15.04 25.65
CA GLY A 129 3.14 15.23 26.40
C GLY A 129 4.42 14.61 25.83
N ILE A 130 5.04 15.30 24.87
CA ILE A 130 6.48 15.67 24.82
C ILE A 130 6.57 16.83 23.83
N ASP A 131 7.14 17.95 24.28
CA ASP A 131 7.25 19.21 23.55
C ASP A 131 8.35 19.10 22.47
N THR A 132 8.03 18.44 21.37
CA THR A 132 8.71 18.61 20.08
C THR A 132 7.64 19.02 19.09
N LYS A 133 7.52 20.32 18.83
CA LYS A 133 6.76 20.83 17.68
C LYS A 133 7.34 20.22 16.41
N GLU A 134 6.79 19.09 15.98
CA GLU A 134 6.96 18.64 14.61
C GLU A 134 6.42 19.76 13.70
N PRO A 135 7.12 20.11 12.61
CA PRO A 135 6.60 21.08 11.67
C PRO A 135 5.21 20.61 11.23
N ASP A 136 4.25 21.53 11.19
CA ASP A 136 2.89 21.22 10.74
C ASP A 136 2.98 20.77 9.29
N ASN A 137 3.02 19.45 9.07
CA ASN A 137 3.15 18.86 7.75
C ASN A 137 1.91 19.22 6.94
N MET A 138 2.07 20.24 6.09
CA MET A 138 0.98 20.83 5.31
C MET A 138 0.42 19.85 4.26
N PHE A 139 1.18 18.83 3.87
CA PHE A 139 0.85 17.91 2.78
C PHE A 139 0.86 16.45 3.21
N GLN A 140 0.03 15.66 2.53
CA GLN A 140 -0.04 14.22 2.67
C GLN A 140 0.00 13.56 1.28
N ALA A 141 0.51 12.33 1.24
CA ALA A 141 0.40 11.47 0.08
C ALA A 141 -0.82 10.56 0.23
N ILE A 142 -1.76 10.66 -0.70
CA ILE A 142 -2.85 9.71 -0.88
C ILE A 142 -2.42 8.70 -1.93
N VAL A 143 -2.41 7.42 -1.58
CA VAL A 143 -2.09 6.34 -2.51
C VAL A 143 -3.32 5.46 -2.64
N VAL A 144 -3.72 5.22 -3.89
CA VAL A 144 -4.86 4.36 -4.24
C VAL A 144 -4.36 3.22 -5.11
N ILE A 145 -4.56 1.98 -4.66
CA ILE A 145 -4.27 0.78 -5.43
C ILE A 145 -5.59 0.20 -5.91
N THR A 146 -5.73 0.05 -7.21
CA THR A 146 -6.98 -0.31 -7.87
C THR A 146 -6.71 -1.28 -9.02
N LYS A 147 -7.76 -1.82 -9.64
CA LYS A 147 -7.63 -2.70 -10.80
C LYS A 147 -7.08 -1.89 -11.99
N GLU A 148 -6.36 -2.56 -12.87
CA GLU A 148 -5.92 -1.97 -14.13
C GLU A 148 -7.09 -1.31 -14.88
N GLY A 149 -6.86 -0.10 -15.39
CA GLY A 149 -7.83 0.68 -16.16
C GLY A 149 -8.78 1.53 -15.31
N GLN A 150 -8.67 1.48 -13.97
CA GLN A 150 -9.52 2.29 -13.07
C GLN A 150 -8.81 3.56 -12.56
N SER A 151 -7.56 3.81 -12.95
CA SER A 151 -6.84 5.02 -12.52
C SER A 151 -7.52 6.32 -12.96
N GLU A 152 -8.16 6.32 -14.13
CA GLU A 152 -8.88 7.49 -14.66
C GLU A 152 -10.07 7.87 -13.76
N ILE A 153 -10.88 6.87 -13.37
CA ILE A 153 -12.01 7.03 -12.45
C ILE A 153 -11.53 7.61 -11.10
N VAL A 154 -10.39 7.13 -10.59
CA VAL A 154 -9.79 7.65 -9.35
C VAL A 154 -9.38 9.10 -9.51
N MET A 155 -8.73 9.45 -10.62
CA MET A 155 -8.27 10.81 -10.87
C MET A 155 -9.43 11.79 -11.08
N GLU A 156 -10.49 11.39 -11.78
CA GLU A 156 -11.70 12.21 -11.93
C GLU A 156 -12.36 12.50 -10.59
N ALA A 157 -12.52 11.47 -9.74
CA ALA A 157 -13.06 11.62 -8.39
C ALA A 157 -12.20 12.56 -7.52
N ALA A 158 -10.87 12.38 -7.58
CA ALA A 158 -9.93 13.21 -6.86
C ALA A 158 -9.98 14.69 -7.30
N GLN A 159 -10.00 14.93 -8.62
CA GLN A 159 -10.06 16.29 -9.18
C GLN A 159 -11.37 16.98 -8.86
N ALA A 160 -12.50 16.26 -8.90
CA ALA A 160 -13.80 16.77 -8.48
C ALA A 160 -13.81 17.23 -7.01
N ALA A 161 -12.96 16.61 -6.17
CA ALA A 161 -12.79 16.95 -4.76
C ALA A 161 -11.65 17.97 -4.49
N GLY A 162 -11.01 18.51 -5.54
CA GLY A 162 -10.02 19.58 -5.44
C GLY A 162 -8.55 19.15 -5.63
N ALA A 163 -8.28 17.89 -5.94
CA ALA A 163 -6.91 17.46 -6.27
C ALA A 163 -6.43 18.14 -7.57
N GLN A 164 -5.22 18.70 -7.56
CA GLN A 164 -4.64 19.33 -8.75
C GLN A 164 -4.17 18.30 -9.80
N GLY A 165 -3.80 17.10 -9.36
CA GLY A 165 -3.24 16.07 -10.22
C GLY A 165 -2.77 14.85 -9.44
N GLY A 166 -2.18 13.89 -10.15
CA GLY A 166 -1.70 12.65 -9.58
C GLY A 166 -0.81 11.89 -10.58
N THR A 167 -0.11 10.89 -10.08
CA THR A 167 0.78 10.03 -10.88
C THR A 167 0.23 8.61 -10.87
N VAL A 168 0.08 8.00 -12.04
CA VAL A 168 -0.32 6.61 -12.19
C VAL A 168 0.92 5.73 -12.38
N ILE A 169 1.02 4.66 -11.60
CA ILE A 169 2.13 3.71 -11.57
C ILE A 169 1.55 2.32 -11.82
N GLN A 170 2.08 1.63 -12.82
CA GLN A 170 1.69 0.24 -13.10
C GLN A 170 2.27 -0.71 -12.04
N ALA A 171 1.43 -1.58 -11.50
CA ALA A 171 1.76 -2.51 -10.44
C ALA A 171 1.08 -3.87 -10.70
N HIS A 172 1.46 -4.88 -9.91
CA HIS A 172 0.91 -6.25 -10.01
C HIS A 172 0.39 -6.65 -8.64
N GLY A 173 -0.79 -7.23 -8.55
CA GLY A 173 -1.35 -7.70 -7.29
C GLY A 173 -0.76 -9.04 -6.89
N ALA A 174 -0.62 -9.27 -5.58
CA ALA A 174 -0.53 -10.63 -5.05
C ALA A 174 -1.31 -10.74 -3.73
N GLY A 175 -2.22 -11.71 -3.68
CA GLY A 175 -3.13 -11.91 -2.55
C GLY A 175 -4.02 -13.10 -2.81
N GLY A 176 -4.30 -13.89 -1.77
CA GLY A 176 -4.86 -15.25 -1.81
C GLY A 176 -6.25 -15.44 -2.46
N TYR A 177 -6.87 -14.37 -2.98
CA TYR A 177 -8.17 -14.40 -3.65
C TYR A 177 -8.10 -14.10 -5.16
N GLU A 178 -7.02 -13.49 -5.66
CA GLU A 178 -7.00 -12.98 -7.05
C GLU A 178 -6.11 -13.76 -8.01
N THR A 179 -5.29 -14.71 -7.56
CA THR A 179 -4.54 -15.59 -8.48
C THR A 179 -5.49 -16.60 -9.15
N LYS A 180 -6.11 -16.17 -10.25
CA LYS A 180 -6.86 -17.06 -11.12
C LYS A 180 -5.90 -18.08 -11.72
N LYS A 181 -6.24 -19.36 -11.56
CA LYS A 181 -5.60 -20.44 -12.31
C LYS A 181 -6.29 -20.59 -13.65
N VAL A 182 -5.58 -20.28 -14.73
CA VAL A 182 -6.02 -20.57 -16.09
C VAL A 182 -5.01 -21.55 -16.67
N PHE A 183 -5.47 -22.71 -17.14
CA PHE A 183 -4.59 -23.80 -17.62
C PHE A 183 -3.46 -24.21 -16.65
N ASN A 184 -3.77 -24.29 -15.34
CA ASN A 184 -2.78 -24.61 -14.30
C ASN A 184 -1.63 -23.58 -14.13
N MET A 185 -1.75 -22.40 -14.76
CA MET A 185 -0.81 -21.28 -14.60
C MET A 185 -1.35 -20.27 -13.59
N GLU A 186 -0.51 -19.81 -12.66
CA GLU A 186 -0.83 -18.69 -11.76
C GLU A 186 -0.75 -17.38 -12.56
N ILE A 187 -1.88 -16.68 -12.73
CA ILE A 187 -1.91 -15.35 -13.34
C ILE A 187 -1.84 -14.30 -12.24
N GLU A 188 -0.82 -13.44 -12.32
CA GLU A 188 -0.71 -12.23 -11.50
C GLU A 188 -1.64 -11.15 -12.08
N PRO A 189 -2.61 -10.63 -11.32
CA PRO A 189 -3.47 -9.55 -11.79
C PRO A 189 -2.68 -8.24 -11.91
N GLU A 190 -2.84 -7.52 -13.01
CA GLU A 190 -2.32 -6.15 -13.14
C GLU A 190 -3.15 -5.17 -12.28
N LYS A 191 -2.48 -4.14 -11.77
CA LYS A 191 -3.03 -3.11 -10.88
C LYS A 191 -2.54 -1.74 -11.31
N ASP A 192 -3.36 -0.73 -11.06
CA ASP A 192 -2.93 0.67 -11.12
C ASP A 192 -2.75 1.21 -9.70
N MET A 193 -1.62 1.87 -9.45
CA MET A 193 -1.37 2.63 -8.24
C MET A 193 -1.38 4.13 -8.59
N VAL A 194 -2.30 4.87 -7.99
CA VAL A 194 -2.43 6.32 -8.15
C VAL A 194 -1.85 7.02 -6.92
N LEU A 195 -0.86 7.88 -7.11
CA LEU A 195 -0.26 8.73 -6.09
C LEU A 195 -0.73 10.17 -6.27
N ILE A 196 -1.36 10.73 -5.23
CA ILE A 196 -1.83 12.12 -5.19
C ILE A 196 -1.15 12.81 -4.00
N ILE A 197 -0.61 14.00 -4.22
CA ILE A 197 -0.10 14.86 -3.15
C ILE A 197 -1.14 15.94 -2.92
N SER A 198 -1.66 16.03 -1.69
CA SER A 198 -2.71 16.98 -1.32
C SER A 198 -2.37 17.70 -0.04
N SER A 199 -2.88 18.93 0.10
CA SER A 199 -2.84 19.60 1.39
C SER A 199 -3.72 18.86 2.40
N LYS A 200 -3.33 18.89 3.67
CA LYS A 200 -3.95 18.11 4.75
C LYS A 200 -5.44 18.44 4.94
N ASP A 201 -5.83 19.68 4.68
CA ASP A 201 -7.22 20.16 4.71
C ASP A 201 -8.07 19.59 3.56
N GLN A 202 -7.47 19.33 2.40
CA GLN A 202 -8.15 18.73 1.25
C GLN A 202 -8.18 17.20 1.29
N THR A 203 -7.22 16.56 1.98
CA THR A 203 -7.09 15.10 2.00
C THR A 203 -8.41 14.40 2.30
N LYS A 204 -9.13 14.85 3.33
CA LYS A 204 -10.39 14.21 3.74
C LYS A 204 -11.45 14.24 2.64
N ALA A 205 -11.58 15.36 1.92
CA ALA A 205 -12.54 15.50 0.83
C ALA A 205 -12.19 14.55 -0.32
N ILE A 206 -10.91 14.53 -0.71
CA ILE A 206 -10.39 13.68 -1.80
C ILE A 206 -10.61 12.19 -1.49
N THR A 207 -10.21 11.73 -0.31
CA THR A 207 -10.35 10.32 0.07
C THR A 207 -11.81 9.88 0.16
N THR A 208 -12.69 10.78 0.63
CA THR A 208 -14.14 10.51 0.72
C THR A 208 -14.75 10.31 -0.68
N GLU A 209 -14.44 11.19 -1.64
CA GLU A 209 -15.01 11.08 -2.98
C GLU A 209 -14.46 9.85 -3.73
N ILE A 210 -13.16 9.55 -3.58
CA ILE A 210 -12.57 8.33 -4.14
C ILE A 210 -13.22 7.09 -3.53
N ASN A 211 -13.41 7.03 -2.20
CA ASN A 211 -14.06 5.89 -1.56
C ASN A 211 -15.48 5.70 -2.08
N LYS A 212 -16.25 6.78 -2.23
CA LYS A 212 -17.62 6.74 -2.75
C LYS A 212 -17.69 6.19 -4.18
N VAL A 213 -16.78 6.61 -5.06
CA VAL A 213 -16.77 6.18 -6.47
C VAL A 213 -16.29 4.73 -6.62
N LEU A 214 -15.23 4.35 -5.90
CA LEU A 214 -14.70 2.98 -5.98
C LEU A 214 -15.49 1.96 -5.14
N GLY A 215 -16.15 2.42 -4.07
CA GLY A 215 -16.78 1.56 -3.08
C GLY A 215 -15.77 0.69 -2.35
N LEU A 216 -14.74 1.28 -1.72
CA LEU A 216 -13.63 0.55 -1.11
C LEU A 216 -14.08 -0.37 0.05
N GLU A 217 -15.26 -0.13 0.61
CA GLU A 217 -15.88 -1.03 1.61
C GLU A 217 -16.18 -2.43 1.05
N LYS A 218 -16.30 -2.56 -0.27
CA LYS A 218 -16.58 -3.84 -0.92
C LYS A 218 -15.27 -4.62 -1.14
N PRO A 219 -15.25 -5.93 -0.88
CA PRO A 219 -14.07 -6.76 -1.12
C PRO A 219 -13.55 -6.62 -2.56
N ASN A 220 -12.22 -6.53 -2.70
CA ASN A 220 -11.52 -6.46 -3.98
C ASN A 220 -11.87 -5.22 -4.85
N SER A 221 -12.25 -4.10 -4.23
CA SER A 221 -12.52 -2.83 -4.94
C SER A 221 -11.31 -1.91 -5.00
N GLY A 222 -10.30 -2.17 -4.18
CA GLY A 222 -9.06 -1.41 -4.11
C GLY A 222 -8.64 -1.19 -2.66
N ILE A 223 -7.50 -0.54 -2.49
CA ILE A 223 -6.98 -0.10 -1.19
C ILE A 223 -6.62 1.38 -1.34
N LEU A 224 -7.00 2.19 -0.35
CA LEU A 224 -6.55 3.58 -0.26
C LEU A 224 -5.80 3.76 1.05
N PHE A 225 -4.69 4.48 1.04
CA PHE A 225 -4.01 4.86 2.27
C PHE A 225 -3.39 6.25 2.18
N VAL A 226 -3.14 6.84 3.34
CA VAL A 226 -2.60 8.19 3.50
C VAL A 226 -1.33 8.12 4.33
N ALA A 227 -0.26 8.76 3.85
CA ALA A 227 1.00 8.94 4.57
C ALA A 227 1.30 10.43 4.75
N ASP A 228 1.76 10.81 5.94
CA ASP A 228 2.22 12.19 6.21
C ASP A 228 3.56 12.46 5.50
N LEU A 229 3.69 13.65 4.90
CA LEU A 229 4.91 14.08 4.21
C LEU A 229 5.66 15.11 5.04
N SER A 230 6.93 14.86 5.34
CA SER A 230 7.78 15.76 6.11
C SER A 230 8.14 17.06 5.39
N GLU A 231 8.24 17.01 4.06
CA GLU A 231 8.62 18.14 3.21
C GLU A 231 8.11 17.89 1.79
N THR A 232 7.76 18.96 1.08
CA THR A 232 7.48 18.91 -0.36
C THR A 232 8.16 20.08 -1.06
N ILE A 233 8.67 19.86 -2.26
CA ILE A 233 9.28 20.89 -3.12
C ILE A 233 8.64 20.75 -4.51
N GLY A 234 8.20 21.87 -5.09
CA GLY A 234 7.63 21.91 -6.44
C GLY A 234 6.13 21.60 -6.53
N VAL A 235 5.44 21.53 -5.39
CA VAL A 235 3.96 21.62 -5.35
C VAL A 235 3.61 23.10 -5.49
N ILE A 236 2.84 23.47 -6.52
CA ILE A 236 2.55 24.87 -6.91
C ILE A 236 1.08 25.20 -6.69
#